data_AF-A0A1I0WRJ6-F1
#
_entry.id   AF-A0A1I0WRJ6-F1
#
_cell.length_a   1.000
_cell.length_b   1.000
_cell.length_c   1.000
_cell.angle_alpha   90.00
_cell.angle_beta   90.00
_cell.angle_gamma   90.00
#
_symmetry.space_group_name_H-M   'P 1'
#
loop_
_entity.id
_entity.type
_entity.pdbx_description
1 polymer ?
#
loop_
_entity_poly.entity_id
_entity_poly.type
_entity_poly.pdbx_seq_one_letter_code
_entity_poly.pdbx_strand_id
1 'polypeptide(L)'
;MLRFRIGNIVQEYKAQYQEKNPGRCSQYALVEEACSIPTDTVKKLITGKTRVTRPQLAKLCVGLKLSFAEADELFRMQGGCLNLSNDFDYIIYHALEDGDEINSFIDDVREYTDVRISDGY
;
A
#
# COMPACT_ATOMS: atom_id res chain seq x y z
N MET A 1 14.86 8.08 -0.86
CA MET A 1 14.29 8.01 0.49
C MET A 1 13.04 7.14 0.51
N LEU A 2 11.94 7.52 -0.15
CA LEU A 2 10.68 6.74 -0.15
C LEU A 2 10.83 5.26 -0.56
N ARG A 3 11.46 4.98 -1.70
CA ARG A 3 11.66 3.59 -2.17
C ARG A 3 12.38 2.67 -1.16
N PHE A 4 13.31 3.23 -0.39
CA PHE A 4 14.05 2.46 0.62
C PHE A 4 13.14 2.14 1.80
N ARG A 5 12.31 3.09 2.24
CA ARG A 5 11.32 2.86 3.29
C ARG A 5 10.28 1.81 2.88
N ILE A 6 9.76 1.91 1.65
CA ILE A 6 8.87 0.88 1.07
C ILE A 6 9.57 -0.49 1.05
N GLY A 7 10.83 -0.54 0.63
CA GLY A 7 11.61 -1.79 0.64
C GLY A 7 11.74 -2.42 2.02
N ASN A 8 12.00 -1.61 3.06
CA ASN A 8 12.10 -2.10 4.44
C ASN A 8 10.76 -2.64 4.95
N ILE A 9 9.67 -1.89 4.73
CA ILE A 9 8.32 -2.32 5.13
C ILE A 9 7.94 -3.64 4.47
N VAL A 10 8.25 -3.82 3.19
CA VAL A 10 7.99 -5.09 2.48
C VAL A 10 8.83 -6.24 3.05
N GLN A 11 10.06 -5.97 3.48
CA GLN A 11 10.90 -6.97 4.15
C GLN A 11 10.37 -7.33 5.53
N GLU A 12 9.93 -6.36 6.32
CA GLU A 12 9.31 -6.54 7.64
C GLU A 12 8.02 -7.36 7.52
N TYR A 13 7.13 -6.98 6.59
CA TYR A 13 5.89 -7.72 6.31
C TYR A 13 6.18 -9.18 5.93
N LYS A 14 7.14 -9.41 5.04
CA LYS A 14 7.56 -10.76 4.66
C LYS A 14 8.08 -11.55 5.87
N ALA A 15 8.91 -10.93 6.73
CA ALA A 15 9.45 -11.59 7.91
C ALA A 15 8.32 -12.06 8.85
N GLN A 16 7.37 -11.17 9.14
CA GLN A 16 6.18 -11.48 9.95
C GLN A 16 5.33 -12.61 9.33
N TYR A 17 5.15 -12.59 8.00
CA TYR A 17 4.45 -13.66 7.30
C TYR A 17 5.17 -15.01 7.48
N GLN A 18 6.50 -15.03 7.36
CA GLN A 18 7.30 -16.26 7.45
C GLN A 18 7.38 -16.83 8.87
N GLU A 19 7.24 -16.01 9.91
CA GLU A 19 7.10 -16.49 11.30
C GLU A 19 5.86 -17.37 11.47
N LYS A 20 4.76 -17.04 10.77
CA LYS A 20 3.50 -17.79 10.81
C LYS A 20 3.42 -18.88 9.75
N ASN A 21 4.13 -18.71 8.63
CA ASN A 21 4.13 -19.61 7.47
C ASN A 21 5.57 -19.97 7.08
N PRO A 22 6.21 -20.91 7.81
CA PRO A 22 7.60 -21.26 7.56
C PRO A 22 7.77 -21.85 6.16
N GLY A 23 8.66 -21.25 5.38
CA GLY A 23 8.92 -21.66 4.00
C GLY A 23 9.45 -20.53 3.13
N ARG A 24 9.80 -20.87 1.89
CA ARG A 24 10.26 -19.89 0.91
C ARG A 24 9.05 -19.20 0.28
N CYS A 25 8.97 -17.88 0.44
CA CYS A 25 7.97 -17.05 -0.22
C CYS A 25 8.63 -15.91 -1.02
N SER A 26 7.96 -15.48 -2.09
CA SER A 26 8.35 -14.32 -2.88
C SER A 26 7.76 -13.07 -2.25
N GLN A 27 8.59 -12.10 -1.88
CA GLN A 27 8.11 -10.82 -1.34
C GLN A 27 7.19 -10.09 -2.32
N TYR A 28 7.44 -10.24 -3.62
CA TYR A 28 6.63 -9.57 -4.64
C TYR A 28 5.25 -10.20 -4.78
N ALA A 29 5.16 -11.53 -4.68
CA ALA A 29 3.88 -12.23 -4.74
C ALA A 29 3.05 -11.95 -3.48
N LEU A 30 3.69 -11.88 -2.31
CA LEU A 30 3.02 -11.51 -1.06
C LEU A 30 2.43 -10.09 -1.13
N VAL A 31 3.19 -9.13 -1.65
CA VAL A 31 2.71 -7.76 -1.81
C VAL A 31 1.63 -7.67 -2.90
N GLU A 32 1.75 -8.45 -3.97
CA GLU A 32 0.72 -8.50 -5.02
C GLU A 32 -0.61 -8.99 -4.48
N GLU A 33 -0.61 -10.08 -3.70
CA GLU A 33 -1.80 -10.61 -3.04
C GLU A 33 -2.36 -9.62 -2.00
N ALA A 34 -1.51 -9.07 -1.13
CA ALA A 34 -1.95 -8.20 -0.05
C ALA A 34 -2.41 -6.81 -0.51
N CYS A 35 -1.80 -6.26 -1.57
CA CYS A 35 -2.02 -4.86 -1.98
C CYS A 35 -2.75 -4.74 -3.32
N SER A 36 -3.04 -5.86 -4.00
CA SER A 36 -3.62 -5.88 -5.35
C SER A 36 -2.79 -5.00 -6.32
N ILE A 37 -1.46 -5.12 -6.27
CA ILE A 37 -0.52 -4.41 -7.16
C ILE A 37 0.23 -5.48 -7.96
N PRO A 38 0.28 -5.40 -9.31
CA PRO A 38 0.94 -6.44 -10.09
C PRO A 38 2.41 -6.61 -9.68
N THR A 39 2.89 -7.85 -9.59
CA THR A 39 4.26 -8.18 -9.13
C THR A 39 5.33 -7.34 -9.84
N ASP A 40 5.19 -7.11 -11.16
CA ASP A 40 6.16 -6.31 -11.92
C ASP A 40 6.11 -4.82 -11.57
N THR A 41 4.94 -4.31 -11.20
CA THR A 41 4.80 -2.97 -10.65
C THR A 41 5.46 -2.88 -9.28
N VAL A 42 5.22 -3.84 -8.38
CA VAL A 42 5.88 -3.90 -7.06
C VAL A 42 7.41 -3.88 -7.21
N LYS A 43 7.97 -4.70 -8.11
CA LYS A 43 9.42 -4.70 -8.42
C LYS A 43 9.90 -3.32 -8.83
N LYS A 44 9.18 -2.63 -9.73
CA LYS A 44 9.55 -1.29 -10.21
C LYS A 44 9.49 -0.24 -9.10
N LEU A 45 8.51 -0.33 -8.20
CA LEU A 45 8.36 0.59 -7.06
C LEU A 45 9.52 0.43 -6.07
N ILE A 46 9.83 -0.81 -5.66
CA ILE A 46 10.90 -1.11 -4.69
C ILE A 46 12.28 -0.76 -5.26
N THR A 47 12.52 -1.08 -6.54
CA THR A 47 13.79 -0.75 -7.21
C THR A 47 13.90 0.73 -7.60
N GLY A 48 12.81 1.51 -7.48
CA GLY A 48 12.77 2.92 -7.86
C GLY A 48 12.84 3.15 -9.37
N LYS A 49 12.53 2.13 -10.19
CA LYS A 49 12.43 2.26 -11.65
C LYS A 49 11.20 3.05 -12.09
N THR A 50 10.22 3.23 -11.21
CA THR A 50 9.07 4.12 -11.43
C THR A 50 8.81 4.97 -10.20
N ARG A 51 8.13 6.11 -10.42
CA ARG A 51 7.61 6.93 -9.31
C ARG A 51 6.37 6.26 -8.73
N VAL A 52 6.29 6.25 -7.41
CA VAL A 52 5.12 5.76 -6.68
C VAL A 52 3.98 6.79 -6.80
N THR A 53 2.85 6.39 -7.36
CA THR A 53 1.64 7.22 -7.39
C THR A 53 0.93 7.20 -6.04
N ARG A 54 0.08 8.18 -5.76
CA ARG A 54 -0.68 8.23 -4.50
C ARG A 54 -1.60 7.01 -4.33
N PRO A 55 -2.33 6.55 -5.37
CA PRO A 55 -3.09 5.30 -5.27
C PRO A 55 -2.24 4.06 -5.02
N GLN A 56 -1.07 3.94 -5.66
CA GLN A 56 -0.17 2.82 -5.38
C GLN A 56 0.33 2.83 -3.93
N LEU A 57 0.61 4.03 -3.39
CA LEU A 57 1.03 4.17 -2.01
C LEU A 57 -0.10 3.83 -1.04
N ALA A 58 -1.32 4.28 -1.31
CA ALA A 58 -2.50 3.94 -0.53
C ALA A 58 -2.73 2.42 -0.44
N LYS A 59 -2.66 1.73 -1.60
CA LYS A 59 -2.77 0.27 -1.64
C LYS A 59 -1.68 -0.44 -0.84
N LEU A 60 -0.45 0.07 -0.87
CA LEU A 60 0.64 -0.47 -0.04
C LEU A 60 0.34 -0.26 1.45
N CYS A 61 -0.12 0.93 1.86
CA CYS A 61 -0.41 1.21 3.26
C CYS A 61 -1.55 0.34 3.79
N VAL A 62 -2.67 0.28 3.07
CA VAL A 62 -3.85 -0.51 3.47
C VAL A 62 -3.56 -2.01 3.38
N GLY A 63 -3.00 -2.48 2.26
CA GLY A 63 -2.74 -3.89 2.03
C GLY A 63 -1.71 -4.50 2.98
N LEU A 64 -0.69 -3.73 3.38
CA LEU A 64 0.31 -4.16 4.36
C LEU A 64 -0.10 -3.84 5.81
N LYS A 65 -1.34 -3.35 6.02
CA LYS A 65 -1.91 -3.06 7.34
C LYS A 65 -1.03 -2.13 8.18
N LEU A 66 -0.49 -1.08 7.56
CA LEU A 66 0.37 -0.13 8.24
C LEU A 66 -0.42 0.70 9.26
N SER A 67 0.26 1.17 10.30
CA SER A 67 -0.34 2.17 11.17
C SER A 67 -0.54 3.51 10.44
N PHE A 68 -1.50 4.31 10.90
CA PHE A 68 -1.69 5.68 10.37
C PHE A 68 -0.39 6.51 10.41
N ALA A 69 0.41 6.38 11.48
CA ALA A 69 1.66 7.10 11.63
C ALA A 69 2.69 6.73 10.54
N GLU A 70 2.81 5.44 10.22
CA GLU A 70 3.68 4.96 9.14
C GLU A 70 3.17 5.37 7.76
N ALA A 71 1.84 5.31 7.56
CA ALA A 71 1.23 5.76 6.32
C ALA A 71 1.45 7.26 6.09
N ASP A 72 1.19 8.12 7.08
CA ASP A 72 1.39 9.57 6.95
C ASP A 72 2.88 9.92 6.72
N GLU A 73 3.81 9.20 7.35
CA GLU A 73 5.25 9.33 7.05
C GLU A 73 5.52 9.07 5.55
N LEU A 74 5.01 7.97 5.01
CA LEU A 74 5.19 7.63 3.60
C LEU A 74 4.58 8.67 2.66
N PHE A 75 3.39 9.16 2.96
CA PHE A 75 2.72 10.20 2.16
C PHE A 75 3.52 11.51 2.18
N ARG A 76 4.03 11.94 3.34
CA ARG A 76 4.95 13.09 3.43
C ARG A 76 6.21 12.89 2.59
N MET A 77 6.81 11.70 2.62
CA MET A 77 7.98 11.36 1.79
C MET A 77 7.66 11.34 0.28
N GLN A 78 6.40 11.08 -0.09
CA GLN A 78 5.92 11.10 -1.47
C GLN A 78 5.66 12.52 -1.99
N GLY A 79 5.41 13.47 -1.08
CA GLY A 79 5.25 14.90 -1.38
C GLY A 79 3.96 15.55 -0.86
N GLY A 80 3.21 14.91 0.04
CA GLY A 80 2.05 15.54 0.69
C GLY A 80 1.43 14.66 1.77
N CYS A 81 0.93 15.24 2.87
CA CYS A 81 0.30 14.51 3.97
C CYS A 81 -1.09 13.97 3.60
N LEU A 82 -1.64 13.09 4.43
CA LEU A 82 -3.05 12.72 4.37
C LEU A 82 -3.91 13.92 4.80
N ASN A 83 -4.94 14.24 4.03
CA ASN A 83 -5.84 15.36 4.26
C ASN A 83 -7.30 14.88 4.30
N LEU A 84 -7.90 14.86 5.49
CA LEU A 84 -9.29 14.40 5.69
C LEU A 84 -10.36 15.23 4.97
N SER A 85 -10.03 16.40 4.41
CA SER A 85 -10.95 17.16 3.55
C SER A 85 -10.97 16.68 2.10
N ASN A 86 -10.07 15.76 1.72
CA ASN A 86 -10.08 15.09 0.44
C ASN A 86 -10.68 13.69 0.59
N ASP A 87 -11.71 13.38 -0.19
CA ASP A 87 -12.47 12.12 -0.07
C ASP A 87 -11.57 10.88 -0.20
N PHE A 88 -10.58 10.91 -1.10
CA PHE A 88 -9.66 9.78 -1.26
C PHE A 88 -8.78 9.58 -0.02
N ASP A 89 -8.22 10.64 0.53
CA ASP A 89 -7.44 10.58 1.76
C ASP A 89 -8.29 10.21 2.99
N TYR A 90 -9.55 10.64 3.01
CA TYR A 90 -10.53 10.26 4.04
C TYR A 90 -10.78 8.74 4.05
N ILE A 91 -10.98 8.14 2.87
CA ILE A 91 -11.12 6.68 2.72
C ILE A 91 -9.84 5.96 3.15
N ILE A 92 -8.65 6.48 2.78
CA ILE A 92 -7.38 5.90 3.23
C ILE A 92 -7.28 5.91 4.76
N TYR A 93 -7.67 7.01 5.39
CA TYR A 93 -7.62 7.14 6.85
C TYR A 93 -8.47 6.07 7.53
N HIS A 94 -9.73 5.95 7.14
CA HIS A 94 -10.64 4.99 7.76
C HIS A 94 -10.27 3.54 7.44
N ALA A 95 -9.81 3.24 6.23
CA ALA A 95 -9.32 1.90 5.90
C ALA A 95 -8.11 1.48 6.75
N LEU A 96 -7.25 2.43 7.14
CA LEU A 96 -6.13 2.16 8.05
C LEU A 96 -6.59 2.04 9.51
N GLU A 97 -7.56 2.84 9.93
CA GLU A 97 -8.11 2.84 11.30
C GLU A 97 -8.89 1.54 11.59
N ASP A 98 -9.75 1.14 10.65
CA ASP A 98 -10.62 -0.04 10.76
C ASP A 98 -9.90 -1.35 10.37
N GLY A 99 -8.75 -1.23 9.69
CA GLY A 99 -7.95 -2.37 9.26
C GLY A 99 -8.55 -3.10 8.06
N ASP A 100 -9.17 -2.36 7.14
CA ASP A 100 -9.94 -2.89 6.02
C ASP A 100 -9.14 -3.80 5.09
N GLU A 101 -9.83 -4.79 4.54
CA GLU A 101 -9.29 -5.60 3.46
C GLU A 101 -9.11 -4.78 2.18
N ILE A 102 -8.05 -5.11 1.43
CA ILE A 102 -7.64 -4.33 0.26
C ILE A 102 -8.76 -4.20 -0.79
N ASN A 103 -9.59 -5.22 -0.94
CA ASN A 103 -10.70 -5.21 -1.89
C ASN A 103 -11.81 -4.24 -1.44
N SER A 104 -12.17 -4.25 -0.15
CA SER A 104 -13.15 -3.29 0.41
C SER A 104 -12.68 -1.85 0.18
N PHE A 105 -11.41 -1.56 0.49
CA PHE A 105 -10.82 -0.25 0.22
C PHE A 105 -10.88 0.14 -1.26
N ILE A 106 -10.56 -0.77 -2.18
CA ILE A 106 -10.63 -0.50 -3.62
C ILE A 106 -12.07 -0.18 -4.06
N ASP A 107 -13.04 -0.91 -3.53
CA ASP A 107 -14.45 -0.73 -3.85
C ASP A 107 -14.96 0.62 -3.32
N ASP A 108 -14.61 1.00 -2.08
CA ASP A 108 -14.96 2.31 -1.51
C ASP A 108 -14.35 3.46 -2.34
N VAL A 109 -13.08 3.34 -2.74
CA VAL A 109 -12.43 4.36 -3.59
C VAL A 109 -13.18 4.53 -4.92
N ARG A 110 -13.71 3.45 -5.50
CA ARG A 110 -14.47 3.49 -6.76
C ARG A 110 -15.88 4.03 -6.59
N GLU A 111 -16.51 3.71 -5.48
CA GLU A 111 -17.88 4.14 -5.18
C GLU A 111 -17.92 5.63 -4.85
N TYR A 112 -16.95 6.12 -4.07
CA TYR A 112 -17.01 7.46 -3.49
C TYR A 112 -16.04 8.46 -4.10
N THR A 113 -15.18 8.07 -5.06
CA THR A 113 -14.22 9.00 -5.69
C THR A 113 -14.04 8.77 -7.19
N ASP A 114 -13.55 9.79 -7.90
CA ASP A 114 -13.12 9.69 -9.30
C ASP A 114 -11.69 9.15 -9.47
N VAL A 115 -11.04 8.70 -8.39
CA VAL A 115 -9.65 8.24 -8.45
C VAL A 115 -9.55 6.92 -9.21
N ARG A 116 -8.80 6.93 -10.30
CA ARG A 116 -8.49 5.71 -11.06
C ARG A 116 -7.56 4.82 -10.28
N ILE A 117 -8.13 3.79 -9.64
CA ILE A 117 -7.41 2.75 -8.93
C ILE A 117 -7.50 1.42 -9.70
N SER A 118 -6.35 0.83 -10.03
CA SER A 118 -6.27 -0.41 -10.81
C SER A 118 -6.47 -1.65 -9.95
N ASP A 119 -7.01 -2.71 -10.53
CA ASP A 119 -7.44 -3.96 -9.90
C ASP A 119 -6.30 -4.93 -9.59
N GLY A 120 -5.09 -4.65 -10.05
CA GLY A 120 -3.98 -5.61 -9.95
C GLY A 120 -4.01 -6.71 -11.01
N TYR A 121 -5.04 -6.74 -11.87
CA TYR A 121 -5.25 -7.70 -12.97
C TYR A 121 -5.53 -6.99 -14.29
#